data_AF-A0A951EV70-F1
#
_entry.id   AF-A0A951EV70-F1
#
_cell.length_a   1.000
_cell.length_b   1.000
_cell.length_c   1.000
_cell.angle_alpha   90.00
_cell.angle_beta   90.00
_cell.angle_gamma   90.00
#
_symmetry.space_group_name_H-M   'P 1'
#
loop_
_entity.id
_entity.type
_entity.pdbx_description
1 polymer ?
#
loop_
_entity_poly.entity_id
_entity_poly.type
_entity_poly.pdbx_seq_one_letter_code
_entity_poly.pdbx_strand_id
1 'polypeptide(L)'
;MADHRNTRREWLGIASGAGVAGVLGGSATGILAAAETEGADLVVFNAKVYTVDAQTPKAEAFAVKAGRFAAIGTSADIKALIGKSTQTYDARQMTIVPGFIDCHNHAPGNTLLYDVIVGNPYVVEFVTISSIVDKLRKRASETPPGTWVEGYFFDDTKVKDNRQLNIHDLDQVSKDHPVAVHHRGGHTSFYNSKAFEMADINKSTPNPPGGTFDRDSNGDLNGRVTDRAMAAFGKVGRRATFTEEQKLQRDRDGLAYISKQFVRYGVTSVHHEGGNLMALQQVRARGDLLHRV
;
A
#
# COMPACT_ATOMS: atom_id res chain seq x y z
N MET A 1 -19.06 -36.14 12.93
CA MET A 1 -17.89 -36.22 13.82
C MET A 1 -16.94 -37.26 13.26
N ALA A 2 -15.97 -36.83 12.45
CA ALA A 2 -14.81 -37.62 12.09
C ALA A 2 -13.62 -36.94 12.76
N ASP A 3 -13.00 -37.64 13.69
CA ASP A 3 -11.85 -37.18 14.49
C ASP A 3 -10.60 -37.29 13.62
N HIS A 4 -10.34 -36.29 12.76
CA HIS A 4 -9.10 -36.18 12.00
C HIS A 4 -7.98 -35.69 12.93
N ARG A 5 -7.54 -36.54 13.85
CA ARG A 5 -6.29 -36.32 14.58
C ARG A 5 -5.15 -36.56 13.61
N ASN A 6 -4.62 -35.50 13.02
CA ASN A 6 -3.37 -35.59 12.27
C ASN A 6 -2.27 -36.02 13.25
N THR A 7 -1.90 -37.30 13.20
CA THR A 7 -0.85 -37.85 14.03
C THR A 7 0.51 -37.32 13.57
N ARG A 8 1.48 -37.24 14.49
CA ARG A 8 2.86 -36.83 14.17
C ARG A 8 3.48 -37.65 13.02
N ARG A 9 2.98 -38.88 12.78
CA ARG A 9 3.36 -39.74 11.64
C ARG A 9 2.80 -39.25 10.30
N GLU A 10 1.55 -38.80 10.24
CA GLU A 10 0.93 -38.27 9.01
C GLU A 10 1.57 -36.94 8.60
N TRP A 11 1.99 -36.13 9.58
CA TRP A 11 2.67 -34.87 9.35
C TRP A 11 4.03 -35.03 8.65
N LEU A 12 4.78 -36.09 8.96
CA LEU A 12 6.06 -36.41 8.31
C LEU A 12 5.89 -36.84 6.83
N GLY A 13 4.72 -37.36 6.45
CA GLY A 13 4.41 -37.78 5.09
C GLY A 13 4.12 -36.63 4.12
N ILE A 14 3.58 -35.51 4.61
CA ILE A 14 3.27 -34.34 3.78
C ILE A 14 4.56 -33.56 3.42
N ALA A 15 5.56 -33.57 4.31
CA ALA A 15 6.85 -32.88 4.09
C ALA A 15 7.77 -33.56 3.06
N SER A 16 7.50 -34.81 2.69
CA SER A 16 8.35 -35.61 1.78
C SER A 16 7.76 -35.76 0.36
N GLY A 17 6.59 -35.19 0.09
CA GLY A 17 5.90 -35.25 -1.20
C GLY A 17 6.41 -34.27 -2.26
N ALA A 18 7.71 -34.28 -2.56
CA ALA A 18 8.26 -33.62 -3.74
C ALA A 18 9.46 -34.41 -4.31
N GLY A 19 9.13 -35.41 -5.12
CA GLY A 19 9.95 -35.89 -6.24
C GLY A 19 11.18 -36.74 -5.93
N VAL A 20 11.09 -38.06 -6.18
CA VAL A 20 12.18 -38.81 -6.84
C VAL A 20 11.56 -39.94 -7.69
N ALA A 21 11.61 -39.80 -9.01
CA ALA A 21 11.49 -40.92 -9.92
C ALA A 21 12.91 -41.43 -10.25
N GLY A 22 13.21 -42.66 -9.81
CA GLY A 22 14.19 -43.62 -10.36
C GLY A 22 15.66 -43.21 -10.51
N VAL A 23 16.57 -43.94 -9.84
CA VAL A 23 17.54 -44.88 -10.46
C VAL A 23 18.09 -45.82 -9.38
N LEU A 24 18.17 -47.10 -9.72
CA LEU A 24 18.69 -48.22 -8.93
C LEU A 24 20.22 -48.25 -8.89
N GLY A 25 20.79 -48.68 -7.75
CA GLY A 25 22.05 -49.41 -7.71
C GLY A 25 23.20 -48.73 -6.95
N GLY A 26 23.50 -49.20 -5.75
CA GLY A 26 24.75 -48.89 -5.04
C GLY A 26 24.67 -49.03 -3.53
N SER A 27 25.09 -50.17 -2.99
CA SER A 27 25.22 -50.43 -1.56
C SER A 27 26.45 -49.70 -0.99
N ALA A 28 26.26 -48.74 -0.09
CA ALA A 28 27.29 -48.32 0.86
C ALA A 28 26.66 -47.66 2.11
N THR A 29 26.70 -48.39 3.22
CA THR A 29 26.76 -47.92 4.61
C THR A 29 25.93 -46.69 4.96
N GLY A 30 24.69 -46.94 5.38
CA GLY A 30 23.83 -45.96 6.02
C GLY A 30 24.44 -45.44 7.32
N ILE A 31 25.02 -44.25 7.28
CA ILE A 31 24.97 -43.34 8.42
C ILE A 31 23.50 -42.93 8.48
N LEU A 32 22.74 -43.58 9.37
CA LEU A 32 21.50 -43.00 9.87
C LEU A 32 21.90 -41.73 10.62
N ALA A 33 22.07 -40.64 9.88
CA ALA A 33 21.88 -39.33 10.44
C ALA A 33 20.50 -39.39 11.07
N ALA A 34 20.44 -39.30 12.40
CA ALA A 34 19.18 -39.15 13.09
C ALA A 34 18.48 -37.98 12.40
N ALA A 35 17.41 -38.28 11.66
CA ALA A 35 16.59 -37.24 11.07
C ALA A 35 16.13 -36.39 12.25
N GLU A 36 16.74 -35.22 12.40
CA GLU A 36 16.27 -34.26 13.37
C GLU A 36 14.79 -34.08 13.04
N THR A 37 13.94 -34.38 14.03
CA THR A 37 12.51 -34.24 13.89
C THR A 37 12.24 -32.75 13.68
N GLU A 38 12.28 -32.28 12.44
CA GLU A 38 12.01 -30.90 12.11
C GLU A 38 10.53 -30.68 12.35
N GLY A 39 10.21 -30.17 13.54
CA GLY A 39 8.90 -29.65 13.85
C GLY A 39 8.54 -28.48 12.92
N ALA A 40 7.39 -27.88 13.18
CA ALA A 40 6.98 -26.66 12.48
C ALA A 40 8.02 -25.54 12.68
N ASP A 41 8.11 -24.61 11.73
CA ASP A 41 8.98 -23.44 11.88
C ASP A 41 8.35 -22.43 12.87
N LEU A 42 7.01 -22.30 12.81
CA LEU A 42 6.22 -21.46 13.71
C LEU A 42 4.97 -22.21 14.17
N VAL A 43 4.65 -22.13 15.46
CA VAL A 43 3.38 -22.57 16.05
C VAL A 43 2.74 -21.40 16.78
N VAL A 44 1.53 -21.04 16.34
CA VAL A 44 0.68 -20.04 17.01
C VAL A 44 -0.47 -20.77 17.67
N PHE A 45 -0.71 -20.54 18.97
CA PHE A 45 -1.75 -21.25 19.73
C PHE A 45 -2.51 -20.34 20.68
N ASN A 46 -3.60 -20.86 21.27
CA ASN A 46 -4.46 -20.11 22.18
C ASN A 46 -4.99 -18.83 21.51
N ALA A 47 -5.47 -18.94 20.27
CA ALA A 47 -5.99 -17.85 19.45
C ALA A 47 -7.47 -18.03 19.14
N LYS A 48 -8.10 -17.00 18.56
CA LYS A 48 -9.37 -17.09 17.83
C LYS A 48 -9.08 -16.93 16.35
N VAL A 49 -8.77 -18.02 15.66
CA VAL A 49 -8.38 -18.02 14.25
C VAL A 49 -9.63 -18.07 13.37
N TYR A 50 -9.76 -17.13 12.44
CA TYR A 50 -10.74 -17.17 11.36
C TYR A 50 -10.04 -17.57 10.07
N THR A 51 -10.43 -18.68 9.47
CA THR A 51 -9.74 -19.23 8.27
C THR A 51 -10.36 -18.75 6.97
N VAL A 52 -11.64 -18.35 7.01
CA VAL A 52 -12.48 -18.05 5.82
C VAL A 52 -12.68 -19.29 4.93
N ASP A 53 -12.40 -20.49 5.45
CA ASP A 53 -12.76 -21.78 4.85
C ASP A 53 -14.10 -22.26 5.44
N ALA A 54 -15.06 -22.58 4.58
CA ALA A 54 -16.37 -23.07 4.99
C ALA A 54 -16.31 -24.40 5.77
N GLN A 55 -15.29 -25.24 5.52
CA GLN A 55 -15.15 -26.54 6.20
C GLN A 55 -14.55 -26.39 7.61
N THR A 56 -13.64 -25.43 7.79
CA THR A 56 -12.97 -25.17 9.07
C THR A 56 -12.99 -23.68 9.41
N PRO A 57 -14.16 -23.05 9.62
CA PRO A 57 -14.27 -21.58 9.66
C PRO A 57 -13.57 -20.94 10.86
N LYS A 58 -13.37 -21.71 11.93
CA LYS A 58 -12.69 -21.28 13.16
C LYS A 58 -11.70 -22.33 13.65
N ALA A 59 -10.62 -21.87 14.25
CA ALA A 59 -9.64 -22.71 14.93
C ALA A 59 -8.99 -21.98 16.12
N GLU A 60 -8.21 -22.69 16.91
CA GLU A 60 -7.53 -22.13 18.08
C GLU A 60 -6.02 -21.96 17.88
N ALA A 61 -5.46 -22.65 16.89
CA ALA A 61 -4.02 -22.70 16.64
C ALA A 61 -3.71 -23.10 15.19
N PHE A 62 -2.49 -22.78 14.76
CA PHE A 62 -1.94 -23.26 13.49
C PHE A 62 -0.42 -23.43 13.56
N ALA A 63 0.10 -24.29 12.69
CA ALA A 63 1.52 -24.52 12.47
C ALA A 63 1.89 -24.09 11.05
N VAL A 64 3.07 -23.47 10.91
CA VAL A 64 3.65 -23.05 9.63
C VAL A 64 4.96 -23.80 9.39
N LYS A 65 5.14 -24.31 8.18
CA LYS A 65 6.39 -24.91 7.70
C LYS A 65 6.68 -24.37 6.29
N ALA A 66 7.91 -23.93 6.04
CA ALA A 66 8.36 -23.35 4.77
C ALA A 66 7.41 -22.27 4.23
N GLY A 67 6.89 -21.40 5.12
CA GLY A 67 6.00 -20.30 4.76
C GLY A 67 4.56 -20.70 4.39
N ARG A 68 4.15 -21.96 4.63
CA ARG A 68 2.79 -22.46 4.38
C ARG A 68 2.17 -23.02 5.65
N PHE A 69 0.84 -22.95 5.76
CA PHE A 69 0.11 -23.63 6.82
C PHE A 69 0.30 -25.15 6.68
N ALA A 70 0.84 -25.78 7.70
CA ALA A 70 1.05 -27.23 7.76
C ALA A 70 -0.06 -27.93 8.55
N ALA A 71 -0.68 -27.23 9.50
CA ALA A 71 -1.85 -27.72 10.24
C ALA A 71 -2.62 -26.54 10.86
N ILE A 72 -3.92 -26.69 11.04
CA ILE A 72 -4.83 -25.74 11.71
C ILE A 72 -5.78 -26.57 12.57
N GLY A 73 -6.04 -26.17 13.82
CA GLY A 73 -6.88 -26.98 14.71
C GLY A 73 -6.96 -26.46 16.15
N THR A 74 -7.11 -27.37 17.11
CA THR A 74 -7.13 -27.04 18.53
C THR A 74 -5.73 -26.66 19.03
N SER A 75 -5.66 -25.93 20.15
CA SER A 75 -4.36 -25.58 20.74
C SER A 75 -3.57 -26.81 21.19
N ALA A 76 -4.25 -27.88 21.61
CA ALA A 76 -3.60 -29.11 22.05
C ALA A 76 -2.93 -29.85 20.89
N ASP A 77 -3.66 -30.04 19.78
CA ASP A 77 -3.16 -30.79 18.62
C ASP A 77 -1.97 -30.10 17.97
N ILE A 78 -2.06 -28.77 17.81
CA ILE A 78 -0.99 -28.00 17.15
C ILE A 78 0.26 -27.90 18.01
N LYS A 79 0.14 -27.84 19.34
CA LYS A 79 1.31 -27.85 20.25
C LYS A 79 2.11 -29.15 20.15
N ALA A 80 1.49 -30.26 19.77
CA ALA A 80 2.19 -31.53 19.55
C ALA A 80 3.19 -31.49 18.37
N LEU A 81 3.11 -30.46 17.52
CA LEU A 81 4.00 -30.22 16.38
C LEU A 81 5.23 -29.37 16.72
N ILE A 82 5.38 -28.94 17.97
CA ILE A 82 6.54 -28.18 18.43
C ILE A 82 7.78 -29.10 18.47
N GLY A 83 8.78 -28.74 17.68
CA GLY A 83 10.12 -29.33 17.68
C GLY A 83 11.15 -28.43 18.37
N LYS A 84 12.40 -28.88 18.37
CA LYS A 84 13.51 -28.18 19.06
C LYS A 84 13.75 -26.75 18.56
N SER A 85 13.52 -26.51 17.26
CA SER A 85 13.77 -25.22 16.59
C SER A 85 12.48 -24.43 16.29
N THR A 86 11.32 -24.92 16.76
CA THR A 86 10.02 -24.29 16.48
C THR A 86 9.89 -22.99 17.25
N GLN A 87 9.63 -21.90 16.54
CA GLN A 87 9.20 -20.65 17.18
C GLN A 87 7.76 -20.80 17.66
N THR A 88 7.47 -20.32 18.86
CA THR A 88 6.14 -20.44 19.45
C THR A 88 5.56 -19.08 19.80
N TYR A 89 4.26 -18.92 19.61
CA TYR A 89 3.53 -17.70 19.94
C TYR A 89 2.21 -18.03 20.62
N ASP A 90 2.10 -17.69 21.90
CA ASP A 90 0.84 -17.74 22.65
C ASP A 90 0.03 -16.48 22.34
N ALA A 91 -1.04 -16.63 21.56
CA ALA A 91 -1.88 -15.52 21.14
C ALA A 91 -2.81 -15.02 22.24
N ARG A 92 -2.89 -15.66 23.42
CA ARG A 92 -3.67 -15.18 24.58
C ARG A 92 -5.10 -14.75 24.23
N GLN A 93 -5.79 -15.59 23.46
CA GLN A 93 -7.14 -15.41 22.94
C GLN A 93 -7.33 -14.23 21.96
N MET A 94 -6.24 -13.65 21.44
CA MET A 94 -6.30 -12.67 20.36
C MET A 94 -6.90 -13.26 19.09
N THR A 95 -7.56 -12.40 18.34
CA THR A 95 -8.16 -12.76 17.06
C THR A 95 -7.11 -12.73 15.95
N ILE A 96 -7.07 -13.78 15.14
CA ILE A 96 -6.22 -13.87 13.96
C ILE A 96 -7.13 -14.02 12.75
N VAL A 97 -6.91 -13.16 11.75
CA VAL A 97 -7.61 -13.16 10.46
C VAL A 97 -6.59 -13.28 9.33
N PRO A 98 -6.98 -13.71 8.12
CA PRO A 98 -6.09 -13.69 6.98
C PRO A 98 -5.61 -12.27 6.70
N GLY A 99 -4.36 -12.13 6.25
CA GLY A 99 -3.85 -10.85 5.80
C GLY A 99 -4.69 -10.32 4.63
N PHE A 100 -4.95 -9.01 4.63
CA PHE A 100 -5.81 -8.38 3.65
C PHE A 100 -5.17 -8.40 2.25
N ILE A 101 -6.05 -8.47 1.24
CA ILE A 101 -5.69 -8.43 -0.18
C ILE A 101 -6.32 -7.16 -0.74
N ASP A 102 -5.48 -6.24 -1.23
CA ASP A 102 -5.93 -5.09 -2.00
C ASP A 102 -5.92 -5.46 -3.48
N CYS A 103 -7.11 -5.55 -4.07
CA CYS A 103 -7.27 -6.08 -5.43
C CYS A 103 -7.01 -5.07 -6.54
N HIS A 104 -6.82 -3.79 -6.23
CA HIS A 104 -6.54 -2.74 -7.21
C HIS A 104 -5.94 -1.51 -6.52
N ASN A 105 -4.66 -1.24 -6.75
CA ASN A 105 -3.96 -0.18 -6.03
C ASN A 105 -2.99 0.63 -6.91
N HIS A 106 -3.01 1.96 -6.79
CA HIS A 106 -2.10 2.90 -7.46
C HIS A 106 -1.11 3.55 -6.49
N ALA A 107 -0.35 2.76 -5.72
CA ALA A 107 0.60 3.32 -4.73
C ALA A 107 2.05 2.98 -5.07
N PRO A 108 2.71 3.75 -5.96
CA PRO A 108 4.14 3.61 -6.20
C PRO A 108 5.01 4.05 -5.00
N GLY A 109 4.40 4.69 -3.99
CA GLY A 109 5.06 5.14 -2.76
C GLY A 109 5.88 6.44 -2.89
N ASN A 110 6.26 6.85 -4.10
CA ASN A 110 7.05 8.07 -4.36
C ASN A 110 6.43 9.32 -3.73
N THR A 111 5.12 9.50 -3.87
CA THR A 111 4.40 10.67 -3.34
C THR A 111 4.56 10.79 -1.83
N LEU A 112 4.57 9.67 -1.10
CA LEU A 112 4.70 9.63 0.35
C LEU A 112 6.10 10.04 0.84
N LEU A 113 7.12 9.95 -0.01
CA LEU A 113 8.51 10.28 0.33
C LEU A 113 8.94 11.65 -0.15
N TYR A 114 8.47 12.08 -1.32
CA TYR A 114 9.08 13.21 -2.03
C TYR A 114 8.16 14.42 -2.21
N ASP A 115 6.84 14.23 -2.05
CA ASP A 115 5.86 15.27 -2.33
C ASP A 115 5.24 15.84 -1.05
N VAL A 116 4.48 16.92 -1.19
CA VAL A 116 3.86 17.59 -0.05
C VAL A 116 2.60 16.84 0.35
N ILE A 117 2.60 16.28 1.56
CA ILE A 117 1.45 15.57 2.13
C ILE A 117 0.56 16.56 2.88
N VAL A 118 -0.54 16.96 2.26
CA VAL A 118 -1.45 17.97 2.84
C VAL A 118 -2.51 17.34 3.74
N GLY A 119 -2.95 16.11 3.46
CA GLY A 119 -3.81 15.29 4.33
C GLY A 119 -3.13 13.99 4.77
N ASN A 120 -3.67 13.32 5.80
CA ASN A 120 -3.05 12.11 6.34
C ASN A 120 -3.50 10.85 5.57
N PRO A 121 -2.57 10.10 4.94
CA PRO A 121 -2.92 8.90 4.17
C PRO A 121 -3.19 7.67 5.04
N TYR A 122 -2.83 7.71 6.33
CA TYR A 122 -2.77 6.51 7.19
C TYR A 122 -3.79 6.49 8.31
N VAL A 123 -4.06 7.65 8.91
CA VAL A 123 -5.02 7.77 10.01
C VAL A 123 -6.09 8.79 9.65
N VAL A 124 -7.26 8.63 10.27
CA VAL A 124 -8.34 9.60 10.14
C VAL A 124 -7.93 10.85 10.90
N GLU A 125 -7.46 11.85 10.18
CA GLU A 125 -7.06 13.16 10.72
C GLU A 125 -7.80 14.27 9.98
N PHE A 126 -8.28 15.25 10.74
CA PHE A 126 -8.88 16.47 10.21
C PHE A 126 -7.82 17.56 10.12
N VAL A 127 -7.68 18.17 8.94
CA VAL A 127 -6.73 19.26 8.68
C VAL A 127 -7.43 20.61 8.59
N THR A 128 -6.68 21.70 8.74
CA THR A 128 -7.18 23.05 8.45
C THR A 128 -6.72 23.50 7.07
N ILE A 129 -7.51 24.34 6.40
CA ILE A 129 -7.12 24.96 5.13
C ILE A 129 -5.83 25.76 5.30
N SER A 130 -5.68 26.48 6.42
CA SER A 130 -4.42 27.19 6.74
C SER A 130 -3.22 26.25 6.77
N SER A 131 -3.34 25.06 7.38
CA SER A 131 -2.25 24.08 7.42
C SER A 131 -1.86 23.59 6.02
N ILE A 132 -2.84 23.42 5.12
CA ILE A 132 -2.60 23.07 3.72
C ILE A 132 -1.80 24.19 3.04
N VAL A 133 -2.24 25.43 3.19
CA VAL A 133 -1.56 26.62 2.63
C VAL A 133 -0.12 26.74 3.15
N ASP A 134 0.10 26.56 4.45
CA ASP A 134 1.44 26.67 5.06
C ASP A 134 2.42 25.62 4.54
N LYS A 135 1.96 24.36 4.42
CA LYS A 135 2.77 23.27 3.85
C LYS A 135 3.17 23.56 2.40
N LEU A 136 2.24 24.08 1.61
CA LEU A 136 2.49 24.43 0.21
C LEU A 136 3.38 25.67 0.08
N ARG A 137 3.21 26.68 0.94
CA ARG A 137 4.09 27.86 0.98
C ARG A 137 5.54 27.50 1.26
N LYS A 138 5.76 26.57 2.20
CA LYS A 138 7.10 26.04 2.46
C LYS A 138 7.70 25.46 1.18
N ARG A 139 6.97 24.58 0.48
CA ARG A 139 7.44 24.02 -0.79
C ARG A 139 7.67 25.11 -1.85
N ALA A 140 6.78 26.08 -1.98
CA ALA A 140 6.91 27.19 -2.92
C ALA A 140 8.22 27.97 -2.71
N SER A 141 8.62 28.23 -1.45
CA SER A 141 9.86 28.96 -1.12
C SER A 141 11.15 28.26 -1.58
N GLU A 142 11.09 26.94 -1.79
CA GLU A 142 12.21 26.10 -2.22
C GLU A 142 12.12 25.76 -3.73
N THR A 143 11.09 26.25 -4.42
CA THR A 143 10.77 25.88 -5.79
C THR A 143 11.07 27.04 -6.74
N PRO A 144 11.71 26.81 -7.91
CA PRO A 144 11.94 27.89 -8.88
C PRO A 144 10.61 28.42 -9.48
N PRO A 145 10.45 29.74 -9.68
CA PRO A 145 9.22 30.35 -10.21
C PRO A 145 8.66 29.66 -11.46
N GLY A 146 7.33 29.57 -11.59
CA GLY A 146 6.66 28.89 -12.71
C GLY A 146 6.75 27.36 -12.70
N THR A 147 7.34 26.76 -11.66
CA THR A 147 7.32 25.31 -11.42
C THR A 147 6.15 24.98 -10.50
N TRP A 148 5.49 23.84 -10.75
CA TRP A 148 4.35 23.37 -9.97
C TRP A 148 4.66 23.18 -8.48
N VAL A 149 3.73 23.62 -7.64
CA VAL A 149 3.69 23.32 -6.20
C VAL A 149 2.45 22.47 -5.95
N GLU A 150 2.66 21.20 -5.63
CA GLU A 150 1.59 20.19 -5.58
C GLU A 150 1.47 19.58 -4.19
N GLY A 151 0.23 19.48 -3.70
CA GLY A 151 -0.13 18.81 -2.44
C GLY A 151 -1.01 17.59 -2.68
N TYR A 152 -0.80 16.54 -1.89
CA TYR A 152 -1.46 15.24 -2.08
C TYR A 152 -2.21 14.75 -0.85
N PHE A 153 -3.10 13.78 -1.07
CA PHE A 153 -3.97 13.15 -0.07
C PHE A 153 -4.96 14.10 0.60
N PHE A 154 -5.39 15.15 -0.11
CA PHE A 154 -6.47 15.98 0.37
C PHE A 154 -7.78 15.18 0.43
N ASP A 155 -8.56 15.39 1.48
CA ASP A 155 -9.84 14.76 1.72
C ASP A 155 -10.79 15.86 2.18
N ASP A 156 -11.68 16.29 1.29
CA ASP A 156 -12.56 17.43 1.51
C ASP A 156 -13.61 17.17 2.61
N THR A 157 -13.82 15.90 2.97
CA THR A 157 -14.66 15.50 4.12
C THR A 157 -13.93 15.62 5.47
N LYS A 158 -12.62 15.89 5.47
CA LYS A 158 -11.77 15.94 6.68
C LYS A 158 -11.14 17.31 6.89
N VAL A 159 -11.91 18.36 6.63
CA VAL A 159 -11.49 19.75 6.82
C VAL A 159 -12.21 20.37 8.02
N LYS A 160 -11.49 21.03 8.92
CA LYS A 160 -12.06 21.64 10.14
C LYS A 160 -12.78 22.97 9.89
N ASP A 161 -12.48 23.63 8.78
CA ASP A 161 -12.93 24.99 8.46
C ASP A 161 -14.41 25.09 8.06
N ASN A 162 -15.15 23.96 8.03
CA ASN A 162 -16.56 23.88 7.64
C ASN A 162 -16.87 24.52 6.27
N ARG A 163 -15.87 24.54 5.38
CA ARG A 163 -15.98 24.99 4.00
C ARG A 163 -14.99 24.24 3.12
N GLN A 164 -15.20 24.28 1.81
CA GLN A 164 -14.26 23.72 0.84
C GLN A 164 -13.03 24.61 0.65
N LEU A 165 -11.92 23.96 0.30
CA LEU A 165 -10.74 24.60 -0.27
C LEU A 165 -11.12 25.26 -1.60
N ASN A 166 -10.68 26.49 -1.83
CA ASN A 166 -10.99 27.21 -3.06
C ASN A 166 -9.76 27.91 -3.67
N ILE A 167 -9.96 28.50 -4.84
CA ILE A 167 -8.95 29.21 -5.61
C ILE A 167 -8.23 30.31 -4.80
N HIS A 168 -8.96 31.04 -3.95
CA HIS A 168 -8.40 32.13 -3.14
C HIS A 168 -7.51 31.64 -2.00
N ASP A 169 -7.75 30.44 -1.47
CA ASP A 169 -6.83 29.80 -0.53
C ASP A 169 -5.51 29.46 -1.20
N LEU A 170 -5.58 28.93 -2.43
CA LEU A 170 -4.39 28.54 -3.19
C LEU A 170 -3.64 29.74 -3.77
N ASP A 171 -4.32 30.85 -4.06
CA ASP A 171 -3.68 32.12 -4.43
C ASP A 171 -2.84 32.72 -3.28
N GLN A 172 -3.14 32.38 -2.03
CA GLN A 172 -2.31 32.77 -0.89
C GLN A 172 -0.97 32.01 -0.88
N VAL A 173 -0.91 30.80 -1.45
CA VAL A 173 0.34 30.02 -1.55
C VAL A 173 1.35 30.75 -2.44
N SER A 174 0.93 31.13 -3.64
CA SER A 174 1.75 31.88 -4.59
C SER A 174 0.93 32.45 -5.75
N LYS A 175 1.40 33.58 -6.29
CA LYS A 175 0.94 34.15 -7.57
C LYS A 175 1.89 33.82 -8.75
N ASP A 176 3.10 33.36 -8.46
CA ASP A 176 4.15 33.09 -9.46
C ASP A 176 4.25 31.59 -9.81
N HIS A 177 3.73 30.73 -8.93
CA HIS A 177 3.68 29.29 -9.13
C HIS A 177 2.26 28.84 -9.49
N PRO A 178 2.08 27.93 -10.47
CA PRO A 178 0.87 27.14 -10.53
C PRO A 178 0.83 26.20 -9.31
N VAL A 179 -0.29 26.22 -8.59
CA VAL A 179 -0.48 25.43 -7.36
C VAL A 179 -1.61 24.43 -7.59
N ALA A 180 -1.40 23.19 -7.17
CA ALA A 180 -2.44 22.16 -7.17
C ALA A 180 -2.55 21.46 -5.82
N VAL A 181 -3.78 21.11 -5.43
CA VAL A 181 -4.07 20.19 -4.35
C VAL A 181 -4.88 19.02 -4.90
N HIS A 182 -4.33 17.83 -4.85
CA HIS A 182 -4.92 16.60 -5.38
C HIS A 182 -5.72 15.88 -4.30
N HIS A 183 -6.98 15.59 -4.63
CA HIS A 183 -7.84 14.79 -3.79
C HIS A 183 -7.34 13.33 -3.76
N ARG A 184 -7.43 12.68 -2.60
CA ARG A 184 -6.99 11.29 -2.38
C ARG A 184 -7.65 10.27 -3.32
N GLY A 185 -8.83 10.61 -3.84
CA GLY A 185 -9.58 9.77 -4.77
C GLY A 185 -9.10 9.85 -6.21
N GLY A 186 -8.17 10.75 -6.57
CA GLY A 186 -7.60 10.85 -7.92
C GLY A 186 -8.48 11.54 -8.97
N HIS A 187 -9.78 11.70 -8.72
CA HIS A 187 -10.76 12.26 -9.66
C HIS A 187 -11.05 13.77 -9.48
N THR A 188 -10.37 14.42 -8.54
CA THR A 188 -10.60 15.85 -8.24
C THR A 188 -9.29 16.52 -7.87
N SER A 189 -9.08 17.72 -8.35
CA SER A 189 -7.96 18.58 -7.95
C SER A 189 -8.42 20.04 -7.84
N PHE A 190 -7.72 20.78 -7.00
CA PHE A 190 -7.97 22.19 -6.74
C PHE A 190 -6.78 23.01 -7.22
N TYR A 191 -7.03 24.10 -7.94
CA TYR A 191 -6.00 24.90 -8.61
C TYR A 191 -6.10 26.39 -8.23
N ASN A 192 -4.97 27.09 -8.19
CA ASN A 192 -4.93 28.55 -8.02
C ASN A 192 -5.19 29.30 -9.34
N SER A 193 -5.37 30.62 -9.27
CA SER A 193 -5.62 31.48 -10.44
C SER A 193 -4.50 31.38 -11.48
N LYS A 194 -3.24 31.24 -11.03
CA LYS A 194 -2.09 31.13 -11.94
C LYS A 194 -2.17 29.87 -12.82
N ALA A 195 -2.60 28.74 -12.25
CA ALA A 195 -2.76 27.50 -13.00
C ALA A 195 -3.86 27.62 -14.08
N PHE A 196 -4.99 28.27 -13.78
CA PHE A 196 -6.05 28.54 -14.75
C PHE A 196 -5.58 29.49 -15.87
N GLU A 197 -4.87 30.57 -15.52
CA GLU A 197 -4.27 31.51 -16.47
C GLU A 197 -3.35 30.77 -17.46
N MET A 198 -2.44 29.94 -16.94
CA MET A 198 -1.49 29.20 -17.76
C MET A 198 -2.17 28.18 -18.68
N ALA A 199 -3.30 27.63 -18.26
CA ALA A 199 -4.11 26.68 -19.04
C ALA A 199 -5.11 27.34 -20.00
N ASP A 200 -5.15 28.67 -20.06
CA ASP A 200 -6.10 29.45 -20.86
C ASP A 200 -7.57 29.08 -20.56
N ILE A 201 -7.85 28.82 -19.27
CA ILE A 201 -9.20 28.51 -18.77
C ILE A 201 -9.73 29.71 -18.00
N ASN A 202 -10.93 30.15 -18.33
CA ASN A 202 -11.62 31.23 -17.66
C ASN A 202 -13.10 30.86 -17.41
N LYS A 203 -13.86 31.77 -16.79
CA LYS A 203 -15.26 31.52 -16.42
C LYS A 203 -16.20 31.17 -17.58
N SER A 204 -15.85 31.56 -18.81
CA SER A 204 -16.61 31.23 -20.02
C SER A 204 -16.21 29.89 -20.66
N THR A 205 -15.11 29.27 -20.22
CA THR A 205 -14.65 27.99 -20.76
C THR A 205 -15.66 26.87 -20.44
N PRO A 206 -16.22 26.18 -21.46
CA PRO A 206 -17.18 25.12 -21.23
C PRO A 206 -16.53 23.89 -20.59
N ASN A 207 -17.34 23.11 -19.87
CA ASN A 207 -16.92 21.82 -19.33
C ASN A 207 -16.70 20.81 -20.48
N PRO A 208 -15.59 20.06 -20.51
CA PRO A 208 -15.42 18.98 -21.47
C PRO A 208 -16.34 17.80 -21.12
N PRO A 209 -16.60 16.88 -22.07
CA PRO A 209 -17.26 15.62 -21.75
C PRO A 209 -16.52 14.87 -20.64
N GLY A 210 -17.24 14.50 -19.58
CA GLY A 210 -16.70 13.72 -18.46
C GLY A 210 -15.72 14.49 -17.57
N GLY A 211 -15.89 15.79 -17.37
CA GLY A 211 -15.17 16.56 -16.35
C GLY A 211 -15.71 17.99 -16.22
N THR A 212 -15.42 18.65 -15.11
CA THR A 212 -15.95 20.00 -14.82
C THR A 212 -14.87 20.99 -14.39
N PHE A 213 -15.05 22.24 -14.79
CA PHE A 213 -14.44 23.42 -14.15
C PHE A 213 -15.51 24.05 -13.26
N ASP A 214 -15.44 23.81 -11.95
CA ASP A 214 -16.49 24.25 -11.05
C ASP A 214 -16.45 25.76 -10.82
N ARG A 215 -17.63 26.32 -10.59
CA ARG A 215 -17.84 27.75 -10.39
C ARG A 215 -18.50 28.01 -9.05
N ASP A 216 -18.30 29.22 -8.53
CA ASP A 216 -19.00 29.71 -7.36
C ASP A 216 -20.39 30.27 -7.73
N SER A 217 -21.08 30.84 -6.74
CA SER A 217 -22.40 31.45 -6.92
C SER A 217 -22.41 32.68 -7.84
N ASN A 218 -21.26 33.32 -8.07
CA ASN A 218 -21.11 34.46 -8.96
C ASN A 218 -20.78 34.03 -10.40
N GLY A 219 -20.55 32.74 -10.63
CA GLY A 219 -20.17 32.17 -11.91
C GLY A 219 -18.66 32.23 -12.19
N ASP A 220 -17.85 32.64 -11.21
CA ASP A 220 -16.39 32.65 -11.32
C ASP A 220 -15.82 31.28 -10.96
N LEU A 221 -14.64 30.94 -11.49
CA LEU A 221 -13.99 29.64 -11.23
C LEU A 221 -13.64 29.51 -9.75
N ASN A 222 -14.08 28.45 -9.09
CA ASN A 222 -13.89 28.28 -7.65
C ASN A 222 -12.60 27.52 -7.28
N GLY A 223 -11.88 27.00 -8.28
CA GLY A 223 -10.64 26.24 -8.10
C GLY A 223 -10.79 24.73 -8.30
N ARG A 224 -11.97 24.16 -8.08
CA ARG A 224 -12.22 22.71 -8.14
C ARG A 224 -12.40 22.25 -9.59
N VAL A 225 -11.68 21.19 -9.96
CA VAL A 225 -11.71 20.60 -11.30
C VAL A 225 -11.80 19.09 -11.18
N THR A 226 -12.64 18.47 -12.00
CA THR A 226 -12.92 17.02 -11.95
C THR A 226 -12.56 16.28 -13.23
N ASP A 227 -12.17 15.01 -13.06
CA ASP A 227 -12.05 14.02 -14.12
C ASP A 227 -11.29 14.53 -15.37
N ARG A 228 -11.89 14.43 -16.56
CA ARG A 228 -11.22 14.73 -17.83
C ARG A 228 -10.82 16.20 -17.98
N ALA A 229 -11.44 17.10 -17.22
CA ALA A 229 -11.08 18.52 -17.22
C ALA A 229 -9.68 18.76 -16.61
N MET A 230 -9.21 17.89 -15.71
CA MET A 230 -7.87 17.96 -15.13
C MET A 230 -6.76 17.85 -16.18
N ALA A 231 -7.02 17.20 -17.32
CA ALA A 231 -6.04 17.01 -18.40
C ALA A 231 -5.54 18.34 -19.00
N ALA A 232 -6.32 19.43 -18.91
CA ALA A 232 -5.91 20.74 -19.39
C ALA A 232 -4.67 21.28 -18.63
N PHE A 233 -4.59 20.98 -17.32
CA PHE A 233 -3.50 21.43 -16.45
C PHE A 233 -2.22 20.57 -16.61
N GLY A 234 -2.33 19.39 -17.21
CA GLY A 234 -1.17 18.52 -17.48
C GLY A 234 -0.21 19.08 -18.53
N LYS A 235 -0.68 20.02 -19.37
CA LYS A 235 0.08 20.57 -20.50
C LYS A 235 0.81 21.87 -20.18
N VAL A 236 0.69 22.36 -18.94
CA VAL A 236 1.21 23.68 -18.54
C VAL A 236 2.12 23.57 -17.34
N GLY A 237 2.92 24.61 -17.12
CA GLY A 237 3.87 24.69 -16.02
C GLY A 237 5.04 23.73 -16.17
N ARG A 238 6.05 23.91 -15.33
CA ARG A 238 7.21 23.02 -15.25
C ARG A 238 7.05 22.07 -14.07
N ARG A 239 7.46 20.82 -14.24
CA ARG A 239 7.61 19.87 -13.13
C ARG A 239 9.08 19.50 -13.02
N ALA A 240 9.48 19.02 -11.84
CA ALA A 240 10.82 18.51 -11.64
C ALA A 240 11.10 17.39 -12.65
N THR A 241 12.23 17.49 -13.35
CA THR A 241 12.72 16.45 -14.24
C THR A 241 13.83 15.68 -13.56
N PHE A 242 13.82 14.36 -13.69
CA PHE A 242 14.81 13.47 -13.09
C PHE A 242 15.53 12.69 -14.19
N THR A 243 16.81 12.41 -13.98
CA THR A 243 17.53 11.45 -14.84
C THR A 243 16.91 10.05 -14.68
N GLU A 244 17.15 9.14 -15.63
CA GLU A 244 16.64 7.77 -15.52
C GLU A 244 17.13 7.05 -14.25
N GLU A 245 18.36 7.32 -13.84
CA GLU A 245 18.91 6.76 -12.59
C GLU A 245 18.19 7.31 -11.35
N GLN A 246 17.90 8.62 -11.33
CA GLN A 246 17.12 9.23 -10.26
C GLN A 246 15.68 8.69 -10.23
N LYS A 247 15.03 8.52 -11.39
CA LYS A 247 13.68 7.93 -11.46
C LYS A 247 13.67 6.53 -10.88
N LEU A 248 14.60 5.68 -11.31
CA LEU A 248 14.69 4.31 -10.82
C LEU A 248 15.01 4.25 -9.31
N GLN A 249 15.88 5.13 -8.81
CA GLN A 249 16.16 5.23 -7.38
C GLN A 249 14.89 5.61 -6.59
N ARG A 250 14.15 6.62 -7.07
CA ARG A 250 12.90 7.05 -6.44
C ARG A 250 11.87 5.93 -6.42
N ASP A 251 11.68 5.23 -7.54
CA ASP A 251 10.73 4.11 -7.64
C ASP A 251 11.09 2.97 -6.69
N ARG A 252 12.38 2.65 -6.52
CA ARG A 252 12.82 1.66 -5.53
C ARG A 252 12.50 2.09 -4.11
N ASP A 253 12.84 3.34 -3.76
CA ASP A 253 12.64 3.87 -2.41
C ASP A 253 11.15 3.96 -2.06
N GLY A 254 10.35 4.49 -2.99
CA GLY A 254 8.91 4.55 -2.89
C GLY A 254 8.30 3.17 -2.69
N LEU A 255 8.67 2.21 -3.53
CA LEU A 255 8.12 0.85 -3.45
C LEU A 255 8.54 0.13 -2.16
N ALA A 256 9.80 0.26 -1.73
CA ALA A 256 10.26 -0.31 -0.46
C ALA A 256 9.52 0.33 0.73
N TYR A 257 9.26 1.64 0.67
CA TYR A 257 8.53 2.35 1.72
C TYR A 257 7.06 1.94 1.77
N ILE A 258 6.33 1.97 0.65
CA ILE A 258 4.90 1.60 0.64
C ILE A 258 4.69 0.13 1.01
N SER A 259 5.60 -0.74 0.59
CA SER A 259 5.63 -2.15 0.98
C SER A 259 5.64 -2.33 2.50
N LYS A 260 6.44 -1.53 3.23
CA LYS A 260 6.47 -1.51 4.70
C LYS A 260 5.16 -0.98 5.30
N GLN A 261 4.52 -0.01 4.64
CA GLN A 261 3.22 0.50 5.09
C GLN A 261 2.11 -0.53 4.90
N PHE A 262 2.05 -1.24 3.77
CA PHE A 262 1.04 -2.27 3.55
C PHE A 262 1.04 -3.32 4.65
N VAL A 263 2.20 -3.91 4.94
CA VAL A 263 2.28 -4.94 5.99
C VAL A 263 1.99 -4.40 7.38
N ARG A 264 2.36 -3.14 7.67
CA ARG A 264 2.03 -2.46 8.93
C ARG A 264 0.52 -2.37 9.15
N TYR A 265 -0.27 -2.19 8.09
CA TYR A 265 -1.74 -2.13 8.15
C TYR A 265 -2.40 -3.49 7.84
N GLY A 266 -1.64 -4.57 7.79
CA GLY A 266 -2.16 -5.93 7.56
C GLY A 266 -2.50 -6.25 6.11
N VAL A 267 -2.16 -5.36 5.16
CA VAL A 267 -2.26 -5.64 3.72
C VAL A 267 -1.04 -6.45 3.31
N THR A 268 -1.25 -7.70 2.97
CA THR A 268 -0.17 -8.66 2.69
C THR A 268 -0.08 -9.08 1.23
N SER A 269 -1.09 -8.73 0.43
CA SER A 269 -1.11 -8.96 -1.02
C SER A 269 -1.72 -7.75 -1.72
N VAL A 270 -1.12 -7.29 -2.82
CA VAL A 270 -1.54 -6.09 -3.55
C VAL A 270 -1.44 -6.36 -5.04
N HIS A 271 -2.53 -6.16 -5.77
CA HIS A 271 -2.48 -6.05 -7.23
C HIS A 271 -2.17 -4.60 -7.59
N HIS A 272 -0.93 -4.38 -8.03
CA HIS A 272 -0.47 -3.06 -8.46
C HIS A 272 -1.05 -2.73 -9.83
N GLU A 273 -1.72 -1.58 -9.93
CA GLU A 273 -2.02 -0.95 -11.20
C GLU A 273 -0.85 -0.03 -11.57
N GLY A 274 -0.21 -0.36 -12.70
CA GLY A 274 1.00 0.33 -13.15
C GLY A 274 2.24 0.00 -12.31
N GLY A 275 3.15 0.98 -12.20
CA GLY A 275 4.41 0.85 -11.48
C GLY A 275 5.60 0.41 -12.35
N ASN A 276 6.77 0.30 -11.72
CA ASN A 276 8.03 -0.02 -12.38
C ASN A 276 8.48 -1.45 -12.04
N LEU A 277 8.35 -2.37 -12.99
CA LEU A 277 8.70 -3.79 -12.80
C LEU A 277 10.16 -4.00 -12.40
N MET A 278 11.08 -3.19 -12.93
CA MET A 278 12.51 -3.26 -12.57
C MET A 278 12.72 -2.88 -11.11
N ALA A 279 12.10 -1.79 -10.65
CA ALA A 279 12.16 -1.39 -9.25
C ALA A 279 11.60 -2.50 -8.33
N LEU A 280 10.51 -3.15 -8.73
CA LEU A 280 9.89 -4.26 -7.99
C LEU A 280 10.82 -5.46 -7.84
N GLN A 281 11.45 -5.88 -8.94
CA GLN A 281 12.44 -6.96 -8.90
C GLN A 281 13.64 -6.61 -8.02
N GLN A 282 14.12 -5.36 -8.07
CA GLN A 282 15.25 -4.90 -7.27
C GLN A 282 14.91 -4.83 -5.78
N VAL A 283 13.74 -4.31 -5.41
CA VAL A 283 13.27 -4.26 -4.02
C VAL A 283 13.05 -5.67 -3.47
N ARG A 284 12.51 -6.59 -4.30
CA ARG A 284 12.41 -8.02 -3.94
C ARG A 284 13.77 -8.66 -3.71
N ALA A 285 14.74 -8.45 -4.59
CA ALA A 285 16.08 -9.02 -4.46
C ALA A 285 16.83 -8.54 -3.20
N ARG A 286 16.50 -7.33 -2.71
CA ARG A 286 17.03 -6.77 -1.46
C ARG A 286 16.32 -7.25 -0.19
N GLY A 287 15.20 -7.97 -0.33
CA GLY A 287 14.36 -8.39 0.80
C GLY A 287 13.46 -7.30 1.38
N ASP A 288 13.32 -6.16 0.70
CA ASP A 288 12.50 -5.02 1.14
C ASP A 288 11.04 -5.10 0.62
N LEU A 289 10.74 -6.06 -0.26
CA LEU A 289 9.37 -6.35 -0.70
C LEU A 289 8.70 -7.30 0.30
N LEU A 290 7.88 -6.74 1.17
CA LEU A 290 7.27 -7.41 2.32
C LEU A 290 5.83 -7.90 2.05
N HIS A 291 5.26 -7.51 0.91
CA HIS A 291 3.93 -7.93 0.48
C HIS A 291 4.02 -8.78 -0.79
N ARG A 292 2.98 -9.60 -1.04
CA ARG A 292 2.81 -10.32 -2.30
C ARG A 292 2.29 -9.37 -3.37
N VAL A 293 2.81 -9.54 -4.57
CA VAL A 293 2.44 -8.82 -5.79
C VAL A 293 1.77 -9.81 -6.71
#